data_AF-E5C5J8-F1
#
_entry.id   AF-E5C5J8-F1
#
_cell.length_a   1.000
_cell.length_b   1.000
_cell.length_c   1.000
_cell.angle_alpha   90.00
_cell.angle_beta   90.00
_cell.angle_gamma   90.00
#
_symmetry.space_group_name_H-M   'P 1'
#
loop_
_entity.id
_entity.type
_entity.pdbx_description
1 polymer ?
#
loop_
_entity_poly.entity_id
_entity_poly.type
_entity_poly.pdbx_seq_one_letter_code
_entity_poly.pdbx_strand_id
1 'polypeptide(L)'
;MEDYKQTLYNDELLNILPDGVIIFDTNGEVIQLNQQAFAELHVHPSVNDMLPFPTNRLFKLLNKKEDILSTILEKIRQGENTYSLPEHTFMQEQVDYTQFPIRGEFATIRDRTNLNKILFFFRNITVELTQEYILNTALQKTKIYPWYYDISRSEFTLDDRYFEHLGIPAGENNTLTMEEYVNMIHPDDRQPMADAFVVQLSGNTTFDKTVPFRLRRGDGTWEWFEGQSTYIANISGHPYRLVGICLSIQEYKDIENTLIEARKKAEESDRLKMAFLANMSHEIRTPLNAIVGFSDVIGSTYDELSEEERADFVRLISINSEHLVRLIDDILDLSKIESNTIKFTFSNCSLNSLMMDIEKEQAMKPISGIEIKSLLPDEDVYINTDITRLKQVICNFINNARKFTQKGYIYFGYTLDNRNANSVQIFVEDTGSGIPQECLNEIFDRFYKVDTFKQGTGLGLSICKTIVEHLQGDIFVESKIGEGSCFTVTLPFERKVEV
;
A
#
# COMPACT_ATOMS: atom_id res chain seq x y z
N MET A 1 -40.61 -19.86 -78.18
CA MET A 1 -39.47 -19.03 -77.76
C MET A 1 -40.06 -17.72 -77.30
N GLU A 2 -40.39 -17.66 -76.02
CA GLU A 2 -40.68 -16.46 -75.24
C GLU A 2 -40.26 -16.81 -73.80
N ASP A 3 -39.50 -15.91 -73.20
CA ASP A 3 -38.64 -16.09 -72.02
C ASP A 3 -39.35 -16.67 -70.79
N TYR A 4 -38.85 -17.81 -70.30
CA TYR A 4 -38.99 -18.21 -68.91
C TYR A 4 -38.02 -17.38 -68.04
N LYS A 5 -38.31 -16.09 -67.82
CA LYS A 5 -37.64 -15.33 -66.75
C LYS A 5 -38.25 -15.70 -65.41
N GLN A 6 -37.49 -16.48 -64.64
CA GLN A 6 -37.72 -16.76 -63.22
C GLN A 6 -38.12 -15.49 -62.47
N THR A 7 -39.15 -15.59 -61.62
CA THR A 7 -39.59 -14.58 -60.65
C THR A 7 -38.46 -14.29 -59.66
N LEU A 8 -37.55 -13.37 -60.02
CA LEU A 8 -36.68 -12.65 -59.10
C LEU A 8 -37.53 -11.68 -58.30
N TYR A 9 -37.32 -11.62 -56.98
CA TYR A 9 -37.95 -10.59 -56.15
C TYR A 9 -37.37 -9.22 -56.51
N ASN A 10 -38.11 -8.13 -56.26
CA ASN A 10 -37.67 -6.79 -56.69
C ASN A 10 -36.33 -6.41 -56.05
N ASP A 11 -35.26 -6.38 -56.86
CA ASP A 11 -33.90 -6.04 -56.45
C ASP A 11 -33.82 -4.68 -55.76
N GLU A 12 -34.62 -3.70 -56.21
CA GLU A 12 -34.64 -2.36 -55.60
C GLU A 12 -35.12 -2.41 -54.14
N LEU A 13 -36.05 -3.30 -53.80
CA LEU A 13 -36.53 -3.44 -52.42
C LEU A 13 -35.52 -4.14 -51.52
N LEU A 14 -34.88 -5.21 -52.03
CA LEU A 14 -33.91 -5.98 -51.25
C LEU A 14 -32.60 -5.20 -51.00
N ASN A 15 -32.22 -4.31 -51.92
CA ASN A 15 -31.00 -3.51 -51.82
C ASN A 15 -31.12 -2.29 -50.90
N ILE A 16 -32.33 -1.95 -50.41
CA ILE A 16 -32.52 -0.89 -49.40
C ILE A 16 -32.25 -1.42 -47.98
N LEU A 17 -32.29 -2.74 -47.79
CA LEU A 17 -32.09 -3.35 -46.48
C LEU A 17 -30.62 -3.24 -46.05
N PRO A 18 -30.34 -2.83 -44.79
CA PRO A 18 -28.97 -2.73 -44.27
C PRO A 18 -28.34 -4.10 -43.96
N ASP A 19 -29.16 -5.16 -43.96
CA ASP A 19 -28.74 -6.53 -43.68
C ASP A 19 -28.54 -7.32 -44.99
N GLY A 20 -27.66 -8.32 -44.95
CA GLY A 20 -27.44 -9.25 -46.04
C GLY A 20 -28.64 -10.18 -46.24
N VAL A 21 -29.09 -10.34 -47.47
CA VAL A 21 -30.23 -11.19 -47.83
C VAL A 21 -29.85 -12.18 -48.92
N ILE A 22 -30.16 -13.47 -48.66
CA ILE A 22 -29.93 -14.59 -49.56
C ILE A 22 -31.24 -15.35 -49.75
N ILE A 23 -31.59 -15.66 -51.00
CA ILE A 23 -32.78 -16.45 -51.32
C ILE A 23 -32.35 -17.78 -51.93
N PHE A 24 -32.95 -18.87 -51.46
CA PHE A 24 -32.75 -20.23 -51.96
C PHE A 24 -34.00 -20.81 -52.62
N ASP A 25 -33.79 -21.73 -53.53
CA ASP A 25 -34.84 -22.63 -54.03
C ASP A 25 -35.13 -23.80 -53.05
N THR A 26 -36.07 -24.67 -53.41
CA THR A 26 -36.43 -25.85 -52.60
C THR A 26 -35.31 -26.88 -52.47
N ASN A 27 -34.30 -26.83 -53.36
CA ASN A 27 -33.16 -27.75 -53.38
C ASN A 27 -31.96 -27.19 -52.60
N GLY A 28 -32.04 -25.96 -52.10
CA GLY A 28 -30.97 -25.29 -51.36
C GLY A 28 -29.94 -24.65 -52.27
N GLU A 29 -30.30 -24.33 -53.52
CA GLU A 29 -29.47 -23.54 -54.43
C GLU A 29 -29.77 -22.06 -54.26
N VAL A 30 -28.75 -21.22 -54.27
CA VAL A 30 -28.91 -19.77 -54.18
C VAL A 30 -29.49 -19.26 -55.50
N ILE A 31 -30.58 -18.51 -55.41
CA ILE A 31 -31.28 -17.93 -56.57
C ILE A 31 -31.18 -16.41 -56.61
N GLN A 32 -30.90 -15.74 -55.48
CA GLN A 32 -30.76 -14.29 -55.43
C GLN A 32 -29.96 -13.85 -54.20
N LEU A 33 -29.18 -12.77 -54.35
CA LEU A 33 -28.41 -12.09 -53.31
C LEU A 33 -28.65 -10.58 -53.41
N ASN A 34 -28.78 -9.88 -52.27
CA ASN A 34 -28.82 -8.41 -52.27
C ASN A 34 -27.41 -7.80 -52.23
N GLN A 35 -27.33 -6.48 -52.42
CA GLN A 35 -26.07 -5.73 -52.45
C GLN A 35 -25.25 -5.90 -51.15
N GLN A 36 -25.90 -5.91 -49.99
CA GLN A 36 -25.21 -6.12 -48.72
C GLN A 36 -24.60 -7.52 -48.63
N ALA A 37 -25.31 -8.57 -49.06
CA ALA A 37 -24.78 -9.92 -49.07
C ALA A 37 -23.56 -10.06 -50.01
N PHE A 38 -23.56 -9.38 -51.15
CA PHE A 38 -22.39 -9.32 -52.03
C PHE A 38 -21.18 -8.67 -51.36
N ALA A 39 -21.40 -7.55 -50.67
CA ALA A 39 -20.35 -6.82 -49.97
C ALA A 39 -19.72 -7.65 -48.85
N GLU A 40 -20.54 -8.28 -48.00
CA GLU A 40 -20.08 -9.08 -46.85
C GLU A 40 -19.39 -10.39 -47.26
N LEU A 41 -19.83 -11.00 -48.38
CA LEU A 41 -19.24 -12.24 -48.90
C LEU A 41 -18.09 -11.99 -49.90
N HIS A 42 -17.70 -10.73 -50.15
CA HIS A 42 -16.69 -10.36 -51.16
C HIS A 42 -16.92 -10.98 -52.55
N VAL A 43 -18.18 -11.26 -52.90
CA VAL A 43 -18.54 -11.86 -54.18
C VAL A 43 -18.81 -10.76 -55.19
N HIS A 44 -18.23 -10.85 -56.39
CA HIS A 44 -18.49 -9.89 -57.44
C HIS A 44 -19.97 -9.96 -57.89
N PRO A 45 -20.69 -8.82 -58.06
CA PRO A 45 -22.12 -8.82 -58.40
C PRO A 45 -22.49 -9.60 -59.67
N SER A 46 -21.54 -9.81 -60.59
CA SER A 46 -21.71 -10.63 -61.80
C SER A 46 -21.99 -12.11 -61.52
N VAL A 47 -21.86 -12.57 -60.27
CA VAL A 47 -22.25 -13.94 -59.87
C VAL A 47 -23.76 -14.14 -59.97
N ASN A 48 -24.59 -13.09 -59.87
CA ASN A 48 -26.04 -13.19 -60.10
C ASN A 48 -26.37 -13.68 -61.52
N ASP A 49 -25.56 -13.32 -62.53
CA ASP A 49 -25.74 -13.74 -63.93
C ASP A 49 -25.42 -15.22 -64.16
N MET A 50 -24.87 -15.90 -63.15
CA MET A 50 -24.46 -17.30 -63.20
C MET A 50 -25.25 -18.20 -62.22
N LEU A 51 -26.26 -17.66 -61.53
CA LEU A 51 -27.17 -18.42 -60.66
C LEU A 51 -28.17 -19.27 -61.47
N PRO A 52 -28.66 -20.42 -60.93
CA PRO A 52 -28.48 -20.90 -59.57
C PRO A 52 -27.14 -21.61 -59.32
N PHE A 53 -26.63 -21.50 -58.08
CA PHE A 53 -25.44 -22.22 -57.62
C PHE A 53 -25.67 -22.93 -56.29
N PRO A 54 -24.95 -24.05 -56.04
CA PRO A 54 -25.02 -24.71 -54.74
C PRO A 54 -24.41 -23.81 -53.66
N THR A 55 -25.14 -23.59 -52.57
CA THR A 55 -24.75 -22.65 -51.49
C THR A 55 -23.38 -22.95 -50.89
N ASN A 56 -22.99 -24.23 -50.85
CA ASN A 56 -21.70 -24.67 -50.32
C ASN A 56 -20.48 -24.12 -51.07
N ARG A 57 -20.67 -23.49 -52.24
CA ARG A 57 -19.63 -22.79 -53.00
C ARG A 57 -19.50 -21.31 -52.65
N LEU A 58 -20.48 -20.73 -51.97
CA LEU A 58 -20.48 -19.31 -51.60
C LEU A 58 -20.05 -19.15 -50.14
N PHE A 59 -20.68 -19.87 -49.23
CA PHE A 59 -20.36 -19.80 -47.81
C PHE A 59 -20.71 -21.08 -47.05
N LYS A 60 -20.20 -21.19 -45.82
CA LYS A 60 -20.62 -22.15 -44.80
C LYS A 60 -21.12 -21.40 -43.57
N LEU A 61 -22.04 -22.01 -42.83
CA LEU A 61 -22.48 -21.51 -41.52
C LEU A 61 -21.89 -22.41 -40.44
N LEU A 62 -20.98 -21.86 -39.65
CA LEU A 62 -20.26 -22.61 -38.63
C LEU A 62 -20.80 -22.26 -37.25
N ASN A 63 -21.23 -23.25 -36.49
CA ASN A 63 -21.50 -23.13 -35.05
C ASN A 63 -20.76 -24.25 -34.32
N LYS A 64 -20.01 -23.91 -33.27
CA LYS A 64 -19.12 -24.86 -32.57
C LYS A 64 -18.19 -25.66 -33.52
N LYS A 65 -17.76 -25.03 -34.62
CA LYS A 65 -16.91 -25.59 -35.70
C LYS A 65 -17.59 -26.63 -36.61
N GLU A 66 -18.89 -26.83 -36.48
CA GLU A 66 -19.68 -27.71 -37.35
C GLU A 66 -20.47 -26.88 -38.36
N ASP A 67 -20.58 -27.38 -39.59
CA ASP A 67 -21.43 -26.75 -40.61
C ASP A 67 -22.89 -27.07 -40.34
N ILE A 68 -23.66 -26.05 -39.97
CA ILE A 68 -25.07 -26.19 -39.57
C ILE A 68 -26.04 -25.90 -40.72
N LEU A 69 -25.57 -25.43 -41.88
CA LEU A 69 -26.45 -24.99 -42.97
C LEU A 69 -27.35 -26.11 -43.48
N SER A 70 -26.80 -27.31 -43.69
CA SER A 70 -27.57 -28.46 -44.20
C SER A 70 -28.68 -28.87 -43.23
N THR A 71 -28.38 -28.88 -41.93
CA THR A 71 -29.33 -29.18 -40.86
C THR A 71 -30.46 -28.15 -40.80
N ILE A 72 -30.14 -26.86 -40.97
CA ILE A 72 -31.14 -25.79 -41.00
C ILE A 72 -32.07 -25.94 -42.20
N LEU A 73 -31.51 -26.13 -43.39
CA LEU A 73 -32.30 -26.30 -44.61
C LEU A 73 -33.21 -27.54 -44.54
N GLU A 74 -32.76 -28.62 -43.90
CA GLU A 74 -33.59 -29.81 -43.69
C GLU A 74 -34.77 -29.54 -42.77
N LYS A 75 -34.56 -28.87 -41.63
CA LYS A 75 -35.64 -28.48 -40.70
C LYS A 75 -36.70 -27.61 -41.35
N ILE A 76 -36.25 -26.65 -42.16
CA ILE A 76 -37.14 -25.79 -42.94
C ILE A 76 -37.97 -26.60 -43.94
N ARG A 77 -37.37 -27.59 -44.62
CA ARG A 77 -38.10 -28.50 -45.53
C ARG A 77 -39.09 -29.40 -44.80
N GLN A 78 -38.81 -29.77 -43.55
CA GLN A 78 -39.72 -30.55 -42.71
C GLN A 78 -40.93 -29.75 -42.20
N GLY A 79 -41.00 -28.45 -42.48
CA GLY A 79 -42.19 -27.62 -42.25
C GLY A 79 -42.01 -26.48 -41.25
N GLU A 80 -40.79 -26.20 -40.77
CA GLU A 80 -40.51 -25.02 -39.95
C GLU A 80 -40.62 -23.73 -40.79
N ASN A 81 -41.45 -22.79 -40.34
CA ASN A 81 -41.68 -21.55 -41.07
C ASN A 81 -40.51 -20.57 -40.92
N THR A 82 -39.87 -20.53 -39.76
CA THR A 82 -38.70 -19.69 -39.47
C THR A 82 -37.68 -20.44 -38.60
N TYR A 83 -36.41 -20.06 -38.69
CA TYR A 83 -35.32 -20.62 -37.89
C TYR A 83 -34.29 -19.53 -37.56
N SER A 84 -34.17 -19.15 -36.30
CA SER A 84 -33.16 -18.19 -35.84
C SER A 84 -31.80 -18.86 -35.63
N LEU A 85 -30.72 -18.21 -36.08
CA LEU A 85 -29.38 -18.74 -35.88
C LEU A 85 -29.02 -18.82 -34.39
N PRO A 86 -28.37 -19.91 -33.95
CA PRO A 86 -27.83 -19.98 -32.60
C PRO A 86 -26.79 -18.88 -32.35
N GLU A 87 -26.61 -18.52 -31.09
CA GLU A 87 -25.51 -17.64 -30.68
C GLU A 87 -24.14 -18.20 -31.09
N HIS A 88 -23.18 -17.31 -31.31
CA HIS A 88 -21.82 -17.64 -31.76
C HIS A 88 -21.75 -18.37 -33.12
N THR A 89 -22.67 -18.05 -34.03
CA THR A 89 -22.61 -18.53 -35.42
C THR A 89 -21.69 -17.63 -36.26
N PHE A 90 -20.83 -18.26 -37.05
CA PHE A 90 -19.91 -17.61 -37.98
C PHE A 90 -20.29 -17.96 -39.41
N MET A 91 -20.18 -16.99 -40.30
CA MET A 91 -20.20 -17.20 -41.74
C MET A 91 -18.77 -17.37 -42.23
N GLN A 92 -18.52 -18.39 -43.03
CA GLN A 92 -17.24 -18.59 -43.71
C GLN A 92 -17.41 -18.47 -45.22
N GLU A 93 -16.84 -17.44 -45.82
CA GLU A 93 -16.76 -17.27 -47.26
C GLU A 93 -15.84 -18.34 -47.89
N GLN A 94 -16.14 -18.83 -49.10
CA GLN A 94 -15.35 -19.92 -49.71
C GLN A 94 -14.24 -19.47 -50.68
N VAL A 95 -14.11 -18.17 -51.00
CA VAL A 95 -13.02 -17.67 -51.86
C VAL A 95 -11.74 -17.51 -51.04
N ASP A 96 -11.77 -16.65 -50.03
CA ASP A 96 -10.61 -16.34 -49.18
C ASP A 96 -10.64 -17.04 -47.81
N TYR A 97 -11.65 -17.89 -47.56
CA TYR A 97 -11.86 -18.62 -46.30
C TYR A 97 -12.00 -17.72 -45.05
N THR A 98 -12.30 -16.44 -45.26
CA THR A 98 -12.54 -15.45 -44.20
C THR A 98 -13.76 -15.86 -43.36
N GLN A 99 -13.68 -15.61 -42.06
CA GLN A 99 -14.74 -15.94 -41.11
C GLN A 99 -15.15 -14.69 -40.33
N PHE A 100 -16.45 -14.45 -40.24
CA PHE A 100 -17.00 -13.35 -39.45
C PHE A 100 -18.26 -13.79 -38.70
N PRO A 101 -18.48 -13.29 -37.47
CA PRO A 101 -19.67 -13.58 -36.70
C PRO A 101 -20.90 -12.90 -37.31
N ILE A 102 -22.03 -13.61 -37.29
CA ILE A 102 -23.30 -13.10 -37.81
C ILE A 102 -24.44 -13.31 -36.82
N ARG A 103 -25.47 -12.48 -36.91
CA ARG A 103 -26.83 -12.81 -36.45
C ARG A 103 -27.74 -12.90 -37.66
N GLY A 104 -28.70 -13.80 -37.64
CA GLY A 104 -29.60 -13.95 -38.77
C GLY A 104 -30.69 -14.98 -38.50
N GLU A 105 -31.64 -15.04 -39.42
CA GLU A 105 -32.72 -16.00 -39.37
C GLU A 105 -33.15 -16.39 -40.78
N PHE A 106 -33.61 -17.63 -40.89
CA PHE A 106 -34.20 -18.18 -42.09
C PHE A 106 -35.72 -18.11 -42.00
N ALA A 107 -36.39 -17.86 -43.12
CA ALA A 107 -37.84 -17.85 -43.22
C ALA A 107 -38.28 -18.51 -44.53
N THR A 108 -39.42 -19.20 -44.52
CA THR A 108 -40.04 -19.74 -45.74
C THR A 108 -40.97 -18.72 -46.37
N ILE A 109 -40.89 -18.59 -47.70
CA ILE A 109 -41.81 -17.76 -48.50
C ILE A 109 -42.56 -18.68 -49.45
N ARG A 110 -43.90 -18.61 -49.43
CA ARG A 110 -44.76 -19.34 -50.38
C ARG A 110 -45.07 -18.46 -51.58
N ASP A 111 -44.68 -18.88 -52.77
CA ASP A 111 -45.11 -18.23 -54.01
C ASP A 111 -46.55 -18.63 -54.37
N ARG A 112 -47.23 -17.84 -55.20
CA ARG A 112 -48.59 -18.09 -55.73
C ARG A 112 -48.71 -19.42 -56.51
N THR A 113 -47.57 -20.03 -56.84
CA THR A 113 -47.41 -21.29 -57.57
C THR A 113 -47.20 -22.52 -56.66
N ASN A 114 -47.35 -22.39 -55.33
CA ASN A 114 -47.08 -23.44 -54.32
C ASN A 114 -45.60 -23.87 -54.20
N LEU A 115 -44.66 -23.11 -54.78
CA LEU A 115 -43.23 -23.32 -54.56
C LEU A 115 -42.79 -22.62 -53.26
N ASN A 116 -42.16 -23.38 -52.36
CA ASN A 116 -41.55 -22.86 -51.13
C ASN A 116 -40.14 -22.35 -51.44
N LYS A 117 -39.89 -21.04 -51.33
CA LYS A 117 -38.54 -20.46 -51.34
C LYS A 117 -38.08 -20.24 -49.89
N ILE A 118 -36.77 -20.20 -49.69
CA ILE A 118 -36.18 -19.95 -48.37
C ILE A 118 -35.47 -18.59 -48.43
N LEU A 119 -35.80 -17.70 -47.52
CA LEU A 119 -35.14 -16.43 -47.30
C LEU A 119 -34.19 -16.57 -46.11
N PHE A 120 -32.98 -16.05 -46.23
CA PHE A 120 -32.05 -15.91 -45.13
C PHE A 120 -31.62 -14.46 -45.04
N PHE A 121 -31.88 -13.84 -43.89
CA PHE A 121 -31.35 -12.53 -43.58
C PHE A 121 -30.24 -12.67 -42.53
N PHE A 122 -29.16 -11.93 -42.70
CA PHE A 122 -28.05 -11.93 -41.78
C PHE A 122 -27.40 -10.55 -41.65
N ARG A 123 -26.84 -10.28 -40.49
CA ARG A 123 -26.06 -9.08 -40.20
C ARG A 123 -24.68 -9.50 -39.71
N ASN A 124 -23.65 -8.90 -40.28
CA ASN A 124 -22.29 -9.01 -39.75
C ASN A 124 -22.21 -8.22 -38.44
N ILE A 125 -21.85 -8.89 -37.35
CA ILE A 125 -21.80 -8.29 -36.00
C ILE A 125 -20.36 -8.09 -35.52
N THR A 126 -19.38 -8.12 -36.43
CA THR A 126 -17.95 -8.03 -36.07
C THR A 126 -17.63 -6.75 -35.31
N VAL A 127 -18.17 -5.61 -35.74
CA VAL A 127 -17.89 -4.31 -35.12
C VAL A 127 -18.53 -4.25 -33.73
N GLU A 128 -19.80 -4.66 -33.61
CA GLU A 128 -20.52 -4.68 -32.33
C GLU A 128 -19.85 -5.59 -31.31
N LEU A 129 -19.49 -6.82 -31.71
CA LEU A 129 -18.77 -7.74 -30.83
C LEU A 129 -17.40 -7.19 -30.46
N THR A 130 -16.65 -6.62 -31.40
CA THR A 130 -15.32 -6.05 -31.10
C THR A 130 -15.43 -4.92 -30.08
N GLN A 131 -16.40 -4.03 -30.24
CA GLN A 131 -16.66 -2.95 -29.28
C GLN A 131 -17.08 -3.48 -27.91
N GLU A 132 -17.96 -4.49 -27.87
CA GLU A 132 -18.39 -5.17 -26.64
C GLU A 132 -17.20 -5.80 -25.91
N TYR A 133 -16.33 -6.53 -26.60
CA TYR A 133 -15.14 -7.15 -26.02
C TYR A 133 -14.14 -6.12 -25.50
N ILE A 134 -13.88 -5.04 -26.25
CA ILE A 134 -12.98 -3.96 -25.82
C ILE A 134 -13.53 -3.29 -24.55
N LEU A 135 -14.83 -2.96 -24.55
CA LEU A 135 -15.49 -2.33 -23.42
C LEU A 135 -15.44 -3.25 -22.19
N ASN A 136 -15.85 -4.51 -22.32
CA ASN A 136 -15.83 -5.47 -21.22
C ASN A 136 -14.42 -5.69 -20.66
N THR A 137 -13.40 -5.76 -21.52
CA THR A 137 -12.00 -5.90 -21.09
C THR A 137 -11.53 -4.66 -20.31
N ALA A 138 -11.87 -3.46 -20.79
CA ALA A 138 -11.52 -2.21 -20.11
C ALA A 138 -12.20 -2.11 -18.74
N LEU A 139 -13.50 -2.42 -18.67
CA LEU A 139 -14.28 -2.38 -17.43
C LEU A 139 -13.82 -3.42 -16.40
N GLN A 140 -13.40 -4.61 -16.84
CA GLN A 140 -12.90 -5.67 -15.94
C GLN A 140 -11.63 -5.26 -15.21
N LYS A 141 -10.65 -4.70 -15.93
CA LYS A 141 -9.39 -4.29 -15.31
C LYS A 141 -9.54 -3.09 -14.38
N THR A 142 -10.50 -2.22 -14.64
CA THR A 142 -10.65 -0.95 -13.95
C THR A 142 -11.62 -0.99 -12.78
N LYS A 143 -12.22 -2.16 -12.46
CA LYS A 143 -13.28 -2.28 -11.43
C LYS A 143 -14.39 -1.22 -11.62
N ILE A 144 -14.72 -0.97 -12.89
CA ILE A 144 -15.82 -0.09 -13.29
C ILE A 144 -17.04 -0.97 -13.54
N TYR A 145 -18.14 -0.60 -12.87
CA TYR A 145 -19.41 -1.28 -12.89
C TYR A 145 -20.46 -0.38 -13.54
N PRO A 146 -20.83 -0.63 -14.80
CA PRO A 146 -21.94 0.05 -15.43
C PRO A 146 -23.26 -0.23 -14.70
N TRP A 147 -24.13 0.77 -14.69
CA TRP A 147 -25.49 0.64 -14.20
C TRP A 147 -26.44 1.49 -15.02
N TYR A 148 -27.72 1.16 -14.99
CA TYR A 148 -28.77 2.04 -15.44
C TYR A 148 -29.95 1.97 -14.49
N TYR A 149 -30.72 3.05 -14.44
CA TYR A 149 -31.90 3.16 -13.59
C TYR A 149 -33.15 3.32 -14.46
N ASP A 150 -34.08 2.39 -14.29
CA ASP A 150 -35.40 2.45 -14.91
C ASP A 150 -36.33 3.26 -14.01
N ILE A 151 -36.64 4.48 -14.43
CA ILE A 151 -37.47 5.42 -13.67
C ILE A 151 -38.91 4.92 -13.53
N SER A 152 -39.41 4.15 -14.51
CA SER A 152 -40.79 3.65 -14.49
C SER A 152 -40.97 2.53 -13.46
N ARG A 153 -39.93 1.71 -13.26
CA ARG A 153 -39.92 0.60 -12.30
C ARG A 153 -39.29 0.96 -10.96
N SER A 154 -38.56 2.07 -10.89
CA SER A 154 -37.75 2.48 -9.73
C SER A 154 -36.70 1.45 -9.32
N GLU A 155 -36.05 0.86 -10.32
CA GLU A 155 -35.08 -0.22 -10.18
C GLU A 155 -33.77 0.12 -10.90
N PHE A 156 -32.65 -0.18 -10.24
CA PHE A 156 -31.34 -0.24 -10.84
C PHE A 156 -31.14 -1.60 -11.49
N THR A 157 -30.50 -1.63 -12.64
CA THR A 157 -29.79 -2.81 -13.12
C THR A 157 -28.30 -2.51 -13.12
N LEU A 158 -27.52 -3.37 -12.50
CA LEU A 158 -26.08 -3.22 -12.40
C LEU A 158 -25.37 -4.40 -13.09
N ASP A 159 -24.12 -4.18 -13.43
CA ASP A 159 -23.22 -5.24 -13.88
C ASP A 159 -23.11 -6.37 -12.85
N ASP A 160 -23.16 -7.63 -13.26
CA ASP A 160 -23.07 -8.80 -12.38
C ASP A 160 -21.82 -8.76 -11.47
N ARG A 161 -20.71 -8.26 -12.02
CA ARG A 161 -19.43 -8.14 -11.32
C ARG A 161 -19.51 -7.20 -10.11
N TYR A 162 -20.48 -6.28 -10.07
CA TYR A 162 -20.72 -5.43 -8.92
C TYR A 162 -21.13 -6.24 -7.70
N PHE A 163 -22.04 -7.19 -7.88
CA PHE A 163 -22.55 -8.07 -6.84
C PHE A 163 -21.47 -9.04 -6.36
N GLU A 164 -20.72 -9.64 -7.29
CA GLU A 164 -19.58 -10.50 -6.99
C GLU A 164 -18.51 -9.76 -6.18
N HIS A 165 -18.14 -8.55 -6.58
CA HIS A 165 -17.11 -7.75 -5.91
C HIS A 165 -17.52 -7.35 -4.49
N LEU A 166 -18.75 -6.89 -4.31
CA LEU A 166 -19.28 -6.52 -3.00
C LEU A 166 -19.65 -7.73 -2.14
N GLY A 167 -19.76 -8.92 -2.72
CA GLY A 167 -20.15 -10.15 -2.02
C GLY A 167 -21.62 -10.14 -1.58
N ILE A 168 -22.49 -9.54 -2.38
CA ILE A 168 -23.93 -9.41 -2.11
C ILE A 168 -24.75 -10.22 -3.13
N PRO A 169 -25.95 -10.70 -2.79
CA PRO A 169 -26.78 -11.42 -3.74
C PRO A 169 -27.33 -10.47 -4.82
N ALA A 170 -27.30 -10.92 -6.08
CA ALA A 170 -27.99 -10.25 -7.18
C ALA A 170 -29.50 -10.55 -7.15
N GLY A 171 -30.33 -9.53 -7.39
CA GLY A 171 -31.76 -9.71 -7.65
C GLY A 171 -32.02 -10.36 -9.01
N GLU A 172 -33.29 -10.65 -9.32
CA GLU A 172 -33.66 -11.16 -10.65
C GLU A 172 -33.18 -10.20 -11.75
N ASN A 173 -32.44 -10.71 -12.75
CA ASN A 173 -31.82 -9.89 -13.81
C ASN A 173 -30.84 -8.81 -13.30
N ASN A 174 -30.13 -9.07 -12.20
CA ASN A 174 -29.09 -8.18 -11.65
C ASN A 174 -29.65 -6.81 -11.21
N THR A 175 -30.85 -6.82 -10.62
CA THR A 175 -31.53 -5.60 -10.19
C THR A 175 -31.40 -5.32 -8.71
N LEU A 176 -31.49 -4.03 -8.35
CA LEU A 176 -31.68 -3.54 -6.98
C LEU A 176 -32.75 -2.45 -6.98
N THR A 177 -33.66 -2.46 -6.02
CA THR A 177 -34.59 -1.34 -5.82
C THR A 177 -33.84 -0.12 -5.30
N MET A 178 -34.43 1.07 -5.48
CA MET A 178 -33.87 2.31 -4.91
C MET A 178 -33.66 2.22 -3.39
N GLU A 179 -34.58 1.57 -2.67
CA GLU A 179 -34.48 1.40 -1.22
C GLU A 179 -33.31 0.50 -0.83
N GLU A 180 -33.13 -0.65 -1.50
CA GLU A 180 -32.01 -1.55 -1.25
C GLU A 180 -30.67 -0.85 -1.52
N TYR A 181 -30.56 -0.12 -2.62
CA TYR A 181 -29.34 0.61 -2.97
C TYR A 181 -28.99 1.70 -1.94
N VAL A 182 -29.97 2.50 -1.50
CA VAL A 182 -29.76 3.52 -0.46
C VAL A 182 -29.34 2.89 0.87
N ASN A 183 -29.88 1.72 1.21
CA ASN A 183 -29.52 1.00 2.42
C ASN A 183 -28.07 0.49 2.40
N MET A 184 -27.51 0.21 1.22
CA MET A 184 -26.11 -0.13 1.04
C MET A 184 -25.16 1.05 1.21
N ILE A 185 -25.64 2.29 1.03
CA ILE A 185 -24.81 3.49 1.17
C ILE A 185 -24.65 3.86 2.65
N HIS A 186 -23.42 4.22 3.02
CA HIS A 186 -23.09 4.69 4.36
C HIS A 186 -24.00 5.87 4.78
N PRO A 187 -24.54 5.90 6.01
CA PRO A 187 -25.51 6.92 6.43
C PRO A 187 -25.10 8.37 6.14
N ASP A 188 -23.83 8.73 6.41
CA ASP A 188 -23.29 10.06 6.15
C ASP A 188 -23.28 10.47 4.67
N ASP A 189 -23.24 9.50 3.75
CA ASP A 189 -23.07 9.72 2.32
C ASP A 189 -24.43 9.71 1.57
N ARG A 190 -25.53 9.37 2.25
CA ARG A 190 -26.88 9.25 1.64
C ARG A 190 -27.43 10.58 1.16
N GLN A 191 -27.31 11.64 1.96
CA GLN A 191 -27.84 12.95 1.59
C GLN A 191 -27.11 13.55 0.38
N PRO A 192 -25.75 13.58 0.34
CA PRO A 192 -25.02 13.99 -0.86
C PRO A 192 -25.40 13.19 -2.11
N MET A 193 -25.60 11.86 -1.98
CA MET A 193 -26.02 11.02 -3.10
C MET A 193 -27.42 11.39 -3.59
N ALA A 194 -28.38 11.55 -2.67
CA ALA A 194 -29.75 11.94 -3.00
C ALA A 194 -29.80 13.31 -3.72
N ASP A 195 -29.04 14.30 -3.24
CA ASP A 195 -28.94 15.62 -3.86
C ASP A 195 -28.40 15.52 -5.29
N ALA A 196 -27.36 14.71 -5.51
CA ALA A 196 -26.82 14.46 -6.85
C ALA A 196 -27.84 13.77 -7.77
N PHE A 197 -28.60 12.79 -7.25
CA PHE A 197 -29.64 12.08 -8.00
C PHE A 197 -30.79 13.01 -8.43
N VAL A 198 -31.22 13.92 -7.56
CA VAL A 198 -32.27 14.91 -7.86
C VAL A 198 -31.84 15.83 -9.00
N VAL A 199 -30.58 16.29 -9.01
CA VAL A 199 -30.05 17.12 -10.10
C VAL A 199 -30.09 16.37 -11.42
N GLN A 200 -29.70 15.10 -11.44
CA GLN A 200 -29.70 14.28 -12.67
C GLN A 200 -31.11 14.02 -13.19
N LEU A 201 -32.08 13.76 -12.30
CA LEU A 201 -33.48 13.56 -12.68
C LEU A 201 -34.16 14.82 -13.22
N SER A 202 -33.62 16.02 -12.94
CA SER A 202 -34.17 17.28 -13.46
C SER A 202 -33.96 17.46 -14.97
N GLY A 203 -33.06 16.69 -15.60
CA GLY A 203 -32.82 16.71 -17.05
C GLY A 203 -32.18 18.00 -17.60
N ASN A 204 -31.83 18.97 -16.75
CA ASN A 204 -31.36 20.29 -17.17
C ASN A 204 -29.84 20.42 -17.32
N THR A 205 -29.06 19.45 -16.83
CA THR A 205 -27.58 19.47 -16.85
C THR A 205 -27.01 18.06 -16.92
N THR A 206 -25.95 17.84 -17.71
CA THR A 206 -25.08 16.68 -17.50
C THR A 206 -24.34 16.87 -16.17
N PHE A 207 -24.45 15.91 -15.26
CA PHE A 207 -23.76 16.00 -13.97
C PHE A 207 -22.36 15.41 -14.13
N ASP A 208 -21.42 16.25 -14.57
CA ASP A 208 -20.05 15.82 -14.88
C ASP A 208 -19.19 15.60 -13.62
N LYS A 209 -19.69 15.95 -12.43
CA LYS A 209 -18.99 15.74 -11.17
C LYS A 209 -19.15 14.31 -10.69
N THR A 210 -18.03 13.72 -10.30
CA THR A 210 -18.04 12.45 -9.61
C THR A 210 -18.48 12.65 -8.16
N VAL A 211 -19.17 11.64 -7.61
CA VAL A 211 -19.61 11.64 -6.21
C VAL A 211 -18.95 10.47 -5.51
N PRO A 212 -18.02 10.71 -4.56
CA PRO A 212 -17.48 9.64 -3.73
C PRO A 212 -18.49 9.27 -2.63
N PHE A 213 -18.67 7.97 -2.40
CA PHE A 213 -19.53 7.43 -1.34
C PHE A 213 -19.03 6.06 -0.91
N ARG A 214 -19.43 5.64 0.29
CA ARG A 214 -19.09 4.31 0.82
C ARG A 214 -20.25 3.35 0.63
N LEU A 215 -19.93 2.17 0.11
CA LEU A 215 -20.84 1.04 0.00
C LEU A 215 -20.52 -0.03 1.03
N ARG A 216 -21.57 -0.66 1.56
CA ARG A 216 -21.45 -1.78 2.48
C ARG A 216 -21.25 -3.07 1.70
N ARG A 217 -20.21 -3.83 2.05
CA ARG A 217 -19.96 -5.17 1.54
C ARG A 217 -20.77 -6.23 2.29
N GLY A 218 -20.89 -7.42 1.71
CA GLY A 218 -21.56 -8.57 2.33
C GLY A 218 -20.90 -9.04 3.63
N ASP A 219 -19.61 -8.76 3.82
CA ASP A 219 -18.87 -9.01 5.07
C ASP A 219 -19.10 -7.94 6.16
N GLY A 220 -19.84 -6.88 5.83
CA GLY A 220 -20.16 -5.77 6.73
C GLY A 220 -19.16 -4.63 6.73
N THR A 221 -18.06 -4.71 5.99
CA THR A 221 -17.07 -3.63 5.83
C THR A 221 -17.57 -2.54 4.87
N TRP A 222 -16.91 -1.38 4.91
CA TRP A 222 -17.20 -0.24 4.04
C TRP A 222 -16.09 -0.10 3.01
N GLU A 223 -16.48 0.10 1.75
CA GLU A 223 -15.56 0.33 0.65
C GLU A 223 -15.90 1.63 -0.07
N TRP A 224 -14.89 2.41 -0.43
CA TRP A 224 -15.07 3.65 -1.17
C TRP A 224 -15.33 3.39 -2.65
N PHE A 225 -16.41 3.99 -3.14
CA PHE A 225 -16.81 4.04 -4.54
C PHE A 225 -16.94 5.48 -5.01
N GLU A 226 -16.86 5.63 -6.32
CA GLU A 226 -17.11 6.88 -7.01
C GLU A 226 -18.14 6.64 -8.12
N GLY A 227 -19.21 7.43 -8.11
CA GLY A 227 -20.29 7.35 -9.09
C GLY A 227 -20.22 8.48 -10.10
N GLN A 228 -20.46 8.14 -11.37
CA GLN A 228 -20.67 9.10 -12.45
C GLN A 228 -21.84 8.64 -13.32
N SER A 229 -22.74 9.55 -13.68
CA SER A 229 -23.92 9.20 -14.49
C SER A 229 -24.38 10.33 -15.40
N THR A 230 -25.10 9.92 -16.44
CA THR A 230 -25.75 10.75 -17.45
C THR A 230 -27.13 10.16 -17.80
N TYR A 231 -27.89 10.80 -18.69
CA TYR A 231 -29.19 10.29 -19.14
C TYR A 231 -29.24 10.09 -20.65
N ILE A 232 -29.95 9.05 -21.09
CA ILE A 232 -30.21 8.77 -22.51
C ILE A 232 -31.55 9.44 -22.87
N ALA A 233 -31.46 10.59 -23.55
CA ALA A 233 -32.56 11.40 -24.07
C ALA A 233 -33.53 12.01 -23.02
N ASN A 234 -34.06 13.19 -23.34
CA ASN A 234 -35.11 13.85 -22.58
C ASN A 234 -36.41 13.78 -23.39
N ILE A 235 -37.42 13.08 -22.87
CA ILE A 235 -38.75 13.02 -23.48
C ILE A 235 -39.70 13.76 -22.54
N SER A 236 -40.23 14.90 -23.00
CA SER A 236 -41.21 15.71 -22.26
C SER A 236 -40.74 16.24 -20.90
N GLY A 237 -39.46 16.60 -20.76
CA GLY A 237 -38.92 17.20 -19.53
C GLY A 237 -38.41 16.21 -18.49
N HIS A 238 -38.49 14.90 -18.78
CA HIS A 238 -37.95 13.85 -17.94
C HIS A 238 -36.95 12.97 -18.71
N PRO A 239 -35.83 12.56 -18.07
CA PRO A 239 -34.90 11.62 -18.69
C PRO A 239 -35.60 10.28 -18.97
N TYR A 240 -35.39 9.70 -20.15
CA TYR A 240 -35.97 8.41 -20.50
C TYR A 240 -35.27 7.26 -19.78
N ARG A 241 -33.95 7.35 -19.59
CA ARG A 241 -33.15 6.37 -18.83
C ARG A 241 -31.92 7.05 -18.24
N LEU A 242 -31.61 6.78 -16.98
CA LEU A 242 -30.33 7.17 -16.37
C LEU A 242 -29.33 6.04 -16.57
N VAL A 243 -28.10 6.37 -16.95
CA VAL A 243 -27.01 5.42 -17.14
C VAL A 243 -25.75 5.96 -16.50
N GLY A 244 -24.93 5.10 -15.92
CA GLY A 244 -23.74 5.51 -15.23
C GLY A 244 -22.75 4.39 -15.01
N ILE A 245 -21.69 4.76 -14.33
CA ILE A 245 -20.66 3.85 -13.84
C ILE A 245 -20.43 4.08 -12.35
N CYS A 246 -20.07 3.01 -11.66
CA CYS A 246 -19.53 3.04 -10.31
C CYS A 246 -18.12 2.45 -10.35
N LEU A 247 -17.14 3.17 -9.83
CA LEU A 247 -15.74 2.76 -9.75
C LEU A 247 -15.37 2.52 -8.29
N SER A 248 -14.76 1.39 -7.97
CA SER A 248 -14.10 1.24 -6.65
C SER A 248 -12.84 2.11 -6.60
N ILE A 249 -12.77 3.01 -5.62
CA ILE A 249 -11.62 3.90 -5.38
C ILE A 249 -10.89 3.54 -4.09
N GLN A 250 -11.17 2.37 -3.51
CA GLN A 250 -10.57 1.92 -2.26
C GLN A 250 -9.03 1.84 -2.35
N GLU A 251 -8.52 1.27 -3.44
CA GLU A 251 -7.08 1.15 -3.68
C GLU A 251 -6.40 2.52 -3.74
N TYR A 252 -7.06 3.52 -4.32
CA TYR A 252 -6.58 4.90 -4.33
C TYR A 252 -6.54 5.49 -2.91
N LYS A 253 -7.58 5.24 -2.10
CA LYS A 253 -7.64 5.69 -0.70
C LYS A 253 -6.58 5.02 0.18
N ASP A 254 -6.30 3.74 -0.04
CA ASP A 254 -5.28 3.00 0.72
C ASP A 254 -3.88 3.54 0.41
N ILE A 255 -3.59 3.82 -0.87
CA ILE A 255 -2.33 4.44 -1.30
C ILE A 255 -2.20 5.86 -0.72
N GLU A 256 -3.26 6.67 -0.80
CA GLU A 256 -3.29 8.03 -0.24
C GLU A 256 -3.00 8.03 1.26
N ASN A 257 -3.65 7.14 2.02
CA ASN A 257 -3.42 7.01 3.46
C ASN A 257 -1.99 6.57 3.79
N THR A 258 -1.48 5.57 3.06
CA THR A 258 -0.09 5.09 3.22
C THR A 258 0.91 6.22 2.98
N LEU A 259 0.67 7.04 1.94
CA LEU A 259 1.52 8.18 1.62
C LEU A 259 1.48 9.26 2.71
N ILE A 260 0.29 9.55 3.25
CA ILE A 260 0.11 10.50 4.36
C ILE A 260 0.86 10.04 5.60
N GLU A 261 0.77 8.75 5.95
CA GLU A 261 1.47 8.18 7.11
C GLU A 261 2.99 8.21 6.93
N ALA A 262 3.49 7.81 5.77
CA ALA A 262 4.92 7.85 5.45
C ALA A 262 5.46 9.28 5.52
N ARG A 263 4.71 10.27 5.00
CA ARG A 263 5.06 11.68 5.07
C ARG A 263 5.13 12.18 6.51
N LYS A 264 4.12 11.89 7.33
CA LYS A 264 4.11 12.27 8.75
C LYS A 264 5.32 11.71 9.51
N LYS A 265 5.67 10.44 9.25
CA LYS A 265 6.85 9.79 9.86
C LYS A 265 8.16 10.46 9.42
N ALA A 266 8.27 10.84 8.15
CA ALA A 266 9.43 11.55 7.63
C ALA A 266 9.55 12.96 8.24
N GLU A 267 8.46 13.72 8.28
CA GLU A 267 8.43 15.07 8.88
C GLU A 267 8.81 15.04 10.37
N GLU A 268 8.33 14.04 11.13
CA GLU A 268 8.71 13.89 12.54
C GLU A 268 10.20 13.52 12.71
N SER A 269 10.72 12.62 11.88
CA SER A 269 12.15 12.27 11.88
C SER A 269 13.03 13.50 11.57
N ASP A 270 12.64 14.30 10.58
CA ASP A 270 13.37 15.53 10.23
C ASP A 270 13.30 16.56 11.36
N ARG A 271 12.15 16.71 12.01
CA ARG A 271 11.98 17.59 13.17
C ARG A 271 12.92 17.18 14.32
N LEU A 272 12.97 15.89 14.64
CA LEU A 272 13.86 15.35 15.67
C LEU A 272 15.34 15.56 15.29
N LYS A 273 15.69 15.38 14.02
CA LYS A 273 17.06 15.62 13.50
C LYS A 273 17.46 17.10 13.54
N MET A 274 16.54 18.01 13.29
CA MET A 274 16.82 19.45 13.40
C MET A 274 16.97 19.87 14.87
N ALA A 275 16.10 19.40 15.75
CA ALA A 275 16.22 19.63 17.19
C ALA A 275 17.55 19.09 17.74
N PHE A 276 17.96 17.91 17.27
CA PHE A 276 19.26 17.31 17.57
C PHE A 276 20.45 18.23 17.22
N LEU A 277 20.51 18.72 15.96
CA LEU A 277 21.59 19.59 15.51
C LEU A 277 21.62 20.94 16.25
N ALA A 278 20.44 21.49 16.57
CA ALA A 278 20.34 22.72 17.34
C ALA A 278 20.88 22.54 18.78
N ASN A 279 20.47 21.45 19.45
CA ASN A 279 20.92 21.14 20.81
C ASN A 279 22.43 20.89 20.86
N MET A 280 22.97 20.13 19.90
CA MET A 280 24.42 19.94 19.77
C MET A 280 25.18 21.26 19.63
N SER A 281 24.68 22.15 18.77
CA SER A 281 25.31 23.45 18.55
C SER A 281 25.38 24.28 19.83
N HIS A 282 24.35 24.20 20.69
CA HIS A 282 24.31 24.89 21.97
C HIS A 282 25.28 24.27 23.00
N GLU A 283 25.30 22.94 23.11
CA GLU A 283 26.17 22.20 24.03
C GLU A 283 27.66 22.32 23.66
N ILE A 284 27.98 22.50 22.37
CA ILE A 284 29.35 22.78 21.91
C ILE A 284 29.75 24.24 22.19
N ARG A 285 28.84 25.19 21.95
CA ARG A 285 29.16 26.63 22.08
C ARG A 285 29.45 27.04 23.51
N THR A 286 28.75 26.47 24.49
CA THR A 286 28.90 26.81 25.91
C THR A 286 30.34 26.59 26.45
N PRO A 287 30.92 25.37 26.39
CA PRO A 287 32.30 25.15 26.84
C PRO A 287 33.32 25.89 25.97
N LEU A 288 33.08 26.02 24.65
CA LEU A 288 33.97 26.77 23.76
C LEU A 288 34.06 28.25 24.16
N ASN A 289 32.91 28.90 24.41
CA ASN A 289 32.88 30.29 24.83
C ASN A 289 33.53 30.48 26.21
N ALA A 290 33.39 29.52 27.13
CA ALA A 290 34.09 29.55 28.41
C ALA A 290 35.61 29.44 28.23
N ILE A 291 36.08 28.52 27.37
CA ILE A 291 37.51 28.38 27.05
C ILE A 291 38.06 29.68 26.48
N VAL A 292 37.40 30.25 25.47
CA VAL A 292 37.83 31.49 24.83
C VAL A 292 37.81 32.64 25.83
N GLY A 293 36.71 32.82 26.57
CA GLY A 293 36.56 33.91 27.54
C GLY A 293 37.59 33.88 28.66
N PHE A 294 37.83 32.72 29.29
CA PHE A 294 38.87 32.60 30.31
C PHE A 294 40.28 32.76 29.72
N SER A 295 40.52 32.29 28.50
CA SER A 295 41.81 32.51 27.82
C SER A 295 42.06 33.98 27.53
N ASP A 296 41.03 34.71 27.09
CA ASP A 296 41.09 36.15 26.81
C ASP A 296 41.34 36.95 28.10
N VAL A 297 40.69 36.60 29.21
CA VAL A 297 40.91 37.25 30.51
C VAL A 297 42.36 37.04 30.99
N ILE A 298 42.87 35.80 30.94
CA ILE A 298 44.26 35.50 31.28
C ILE A 298 45.21 36.32 30.39
N GLY A 299 44.95 36.39 29.08
CA GLY A 299 45.81 37.11 28.14
C GLY A 299 45.77 38.63 28.29
N SER A 300 44.60 39.21 28.61
CA SER A 300 44.37 40.66 28.64
C SER A 300 44.69 41.31 29.98
N THR A 301 44.53 40.57 31.08
CA THR A 301 44.66 41.07 32.45
C THR A 301 45.69 40.29 33.25
N TYR A 302 46.66 39.66 32.57
CA TYR A 302 47.61 38.73 33.18
C TYR A 302 48.20 39.29 34.48
N ASP A 303 48.84 40.47 34.42
CA ASP A 303 49.54 41.10 35.55
C ASP A 303 48.61 41.59 36.67
N GLU A 304 47.30 41.68 36.43
CA GLU A 304 46.28 42.11 37.41
C GLU A 304 45.68 40.93 38.19
N LEU A 305 45.82 39.71 37.68
CA LEU A 305 45.29 38.49 38.30
C LEU A 305 46.28 37.90 39.31
N SER A 306 45.77 37.47 40.46
CA SER A 306 46.53 36.66 41.42
C SER A 306 46.91 35.29 40.84
N GLU A 307 47.94 34.64 41.40
CA GLU A 307 48.29 33.27 40.98
C GLU A 307 47.14 32.28 41.18
N GLU A 308 46.32 32.47 42.22
CA GLU A 308 45.15 31.64 42.51
C GLU A 308 44.06 31.80 41.44
N GLU A 309 43.74 33.03 41.03
CA GLU A 309 42.78 33.30 39.95
C GLU A 309 43.25 32.75 38.60
N ARG A 310 44.55 32.89 38.29
CA ARG A 310 45.13 32.31 37.07
C ARG A 310 45.02 30.79 37.08
N ALA A 311 45.35 30.14 38.20
CA ALA A 311 45.23 28.70 38.35
C ALA A 311 43.77 28.23 38.20
N ASP A 312 42.82 29.01 38.73
CA ASP A 312 41.39 28.74 38.63
C ASP A 312 40.86 28.85 37.20
N PHE A 313 41.26 29.87 36.45
CA PHE A 313 40.90 30.00 35.03
C PHE A 313 41.53 28.89 34.18
N VAL A 314 42.80 28.54 34.39
CA VAL A 314 43.44 27.40 33.72
C VAL A 314 42.69 26.10 34.01
N ARG A 315 42.32 25.86 35.28
CA ARG A 315 41.51 24.71 35.67
C ARG A 315 40.16 24.69 34.95
N LEU A 316 39.46 25.83 34.86
CA LEU A 316 38.18 25.93 34.15
C LEU A 316 38.33 25.67 32.65
N ILE A 317 39.40 26.15 32.01
CA ILE A 317 39.72 25.87 30.60
C ILE A 317 39.92 24.35 30.41
N SER A 318 40.70 23.71 31.26
CA SER A 318 40.95 22.25 31.19
C SER A 318 39.65 21.45 31.35
N ILE A 319 38.81 21.79 32.34
CA ILE A 319 37.52 21.12 32.57
C ILE A 319 36.60 21.26 31.34
N ASN A 320 36.49 22.45 30.77
CA ASN A 320 35.65 22.68 29.60
C ASN A 320 36.21 21.99 28.33
N SER A 321 37.53 21.90 28.21
CA SER A 321 38.19 21.20 27.09
C SER A 321 37.92 19.69 27.16
N GLU A 322 38.06 19.08 28.34
CA GLU A 322 37.71 17.67 28.55
C GLU A 322 36.23 17.39 28.30
N HIS A 323 35.34 18.34 28.65
CA HIS A 323 33.92 18.21 28.37
C HIS A 323 33.63 18.25 26.87
N LEU A 324 34.28 19.16 26.13
CA LEU A 324 34.10 19.28 24.68
C LEU A 324 34.59 18.02 23.94
N VAL A 325 35.73 17.45 24.34
CA VAL A 325 36.23 16.20 23.73
C VAL A 325 35.23 15.06 23.96
N ARG A 326 34.73 14.89 25.18
CA ARG A 326 33.70 13.87 25.48
C ARG A 326 32.42 14.07 24.66
N LEU A 327 31.97 15.31 24.50
CA LEU A 327 30.82 15.64 23.65
C LEU A 327 31.03 15.21 22.20
N ILE A 328 32.21 15.48 21.63
CA ILE A 328 32.55 15.09 20.26
C ILE A 328 32.60 13.56 20.13
N ASP A 329 33.21 12.87 21.09
CA ASP A 329 33.29 11.40 21.09
C ASP A 329 31.89 10.77 21.17
N ASP A 330 31.00 11.29 22.03
CA ASP A 330 29.60 10.85 22.15
C ASP A 330 28.85 11.03 20.80
N ILE A 331 29.05 12.15 20.11
CA ILE A 331 28.43 12.43 18.80
C ILE A 331 28.95 11.46 17.73
N LEU A 332 30.26 11.18 17.73
CA LEU A 332 30.87 10.26 16.77
C LEU A 332 30.40 8.82 17.00
N ASP A 333 30.29 8.39 18.26
CA ASP A 333 29.74 7.08 18.58
C ASP A 333 28.28 6.98 18.15
N LEU A 334 27.46 8.01 18.43
CA LEU A 334 26.07 8.04 17.97
C LEU A 334 25.95 8.00 16.44
N SER A 335 26.77 8.75 15.71
CA SER A 335 26.80 8.73 14.24
C SER A 335 27.15 7.35 13.68
N LYS A 336 28.09 6.64 14.31
CA LYS A 336 28.44 5.26 13.94
C LYS A 336 27.32 4.29 14.28
N ILE A 337 26.59 4.50 15.38
CA ILE A 337 25.40 3.73 15.75
C ILE A 337 24.33 3.88 14.67
N GLU A 338 23.95 5.11 14.32
CA GLU A 338 22.85 5.37 13.37
C GLU A 338 23.12 4.86 11.96
N SER A 339 24.40 4.86 11.56
CA SER A 339 24.82 4.32 10.27
C SER A 339 25.01 2.80 10.28
N ASN A 340 24.78 2.11 11.40
CA ASN A 340 25.11 0.70 11.61
C ASN A 340 26.58 0.36 11.24
N THR A 341 27.49 1.31 11.46
CA THR A 341 28.92 1.15 11.12
C THR A 341 29.81 0.85 12.31
N ILE A 342 29.25 0.74 13.53
CA ILE A 342 30.05 0.27 14.67
C ILE A 342 30.55 -1.15 14.41
N LYS A 343 31.88 -1.28 14.40
CA LYS A 343 32.55 -2.58 14.42
C LYS A 343 32.76 -2.99 15.87
N PHE A 344 32.13 -4.09 16.28
CA PHE A 344 32.38 -4.73 17.56
C PHE A 344 33.50 -5.77 17.43
N THR A 345 34.39 -5.78 18.41
CA THR A 345 35.53 -6.69 18.49
C THR A 345 35.35 -7.60 19.70
N PHE A 346 34.77 -8.78 19.47
CA PHE A 346 34.50 -9.75 20.52
C PHE A 346 35.75 -10.52 20.91
N SER A 347 36.00 -10.61 22.21
CA SER A 347 37.07 -11.40 22.79
C SER A 347 36.64 -11.95 24.16
N ASN A 348 37.27 -13.04 24.57
CA ASN A 348 37.01 -13.62 25.89
C ASN A 348 37.60 -12.73 26.99
N CYS A 349 36.74 -12.21 27.87
CA CYS A 349 37.06 -11.20 28.88
C CYS A 349 36.82 -11.74 30.28
N SER A 350 37.81 -11.60 31.17
CA SER A 350 37.66 -11.80 32.62
C SER A 350 36.96 -10.59 33.23
N LEU A 351 35.79 -10.80 33.84
CA LEU A 351 35.06 -9.72 34.49
C LEU A 351 35.79 -9.22 35.74
N ASN A 352 36.45 -10.09 36.52
CA ASN A 352 37.25 -9.62 37.65
C ASN A 352 38.38 -8.69 37.20
N SER A 353 39.09 -9.06 36.13
CA SER A 353 40.18 -8.24 35.59
C SER A 353 39.67 -6.87 35.11
N LEU A 354 38.55 -6.86 34.36
CA LEU A 354 37.94 -5.63 33.88
C LEU A 354 37.52 -4.70 35.03
N MET A 355 36.84 -5.24 36.06
CA MET A 355 36.39 -4.44 37.19
C MET A 355 37.55 -3.89 38.03
N MET A 356 38.59 -4.69 38.26
CA MET A 356 39.81 -4.24 38.96
C MET A 356 40.54 -3.13 38.19
N ASP A 357 40.59 -3.22 36.87
CA ASP A 357 41.20 -2.17 36.04
C ASP A 357 40.39 -0.87 36.08
N ILE A 358 39.06 -0.96 36.06
CA ILE A 358 38.17 0.20 36.24
C ILE A 358 38.36 0.80 37.63
N GLU A 359 38.43 -0.01 38.69
CA GLU A 359 38.64 0.46 40.06
C GLU A 359 39.95 1.24 40.22
N LYS A 360 41.05 0.72 39.66
CA LYS A 360 42.34 1.42 39.64
C LYS A 360 42.27 2.77 38.92
N GLU A 361 41.57 2.84 37.81
CA GLU A 361 41.38 4.10 37.07
C GLU A 361 40.55 5.11 37.87
N GLN A 362 39.50 4.67 38.56
CA GLN A 362 38.70 5.54 39.41
C GLN A 362 39.47 6.04 40.63
N ALA A 363 40.35 5.21 41.20
CA ALA A 363 41.20 5.58 42.33
C ALA A 363 42.19 6.72 42.02
N MET A 364 42.55 6.93 40.75
CA MET A 364 43.40 8.06 40.33
C MET A 364 42.69 9.42 40.39
N LYS A 365 41.36 9.44 40.52
CA LYS A 365 40.54 10.66 40.57
C LYS A 365 39.65 10.67 41.82
N PRO A 366 40.24 10.68 43.03
CA PRO A 366 39.47 10.59 44.26
C PRO A 366 38.55 11.81 44.43
N ILE A 367 37.32 11.56 44.87
CA ILE A 367 36.39 12.61 45.29
C ILE A 367 36.25 12.50 46.81
N SER A 368 36.47 13.61 47.51
CA SER A 368 36.35 13.64 48.97
C SER A 368 34.91 13.28 49.39
N GLY A 369 34.76 12.27 50.26
CA GLY A 369 33.48 11.86 50.83
C GLY A 369 32.73 10.74 50.09
N ILE A 370 33.29 10.19 49.00
CA ILE A 370 32.68 9.08 48.25
C ILE A 370 33.63 7.89 48.22
N GLU A 371 33.18 6.73 48.70
CA GLU A 371 33.87 5.45 48.53
C GLU A 371 33.53 4.84 47.18
N ILE A 372 34.53 4.57 46.33
CA ILE A 372 34.34 3.88 45.05
C ILE A 372 35.02 2.53 45.16
N LYS A 373 34.26 1.44 45.01
CA LYS A 373 34.77 0.09 45.24
C LYS A 373 34.13 -0.95 44.32
N SER A 374 34.93 -1.91 43.88
CA SER A 374 34.42 -3.07 43.14
C SER A 374 33.94 -4.19 44.08
N LEU A 375 32.78 -4.79 43.77
CA LEU A 375 32.19 -5.93 44.48
C LEU A 375 32.22 -7.14 43.56
N LEU A 376 33.17 -8.04 43.81
CA LEU A 376 33.45 -9.19 42.94
C LEU A 376 33.08 -10.50 43.64
N PRO A 377 32.51 -11.49 42.92
CA PRO A 377 32.37 -12.83 43.43
C PRO A 377 33.73 -13.55 43.54
N ASP A 378 33.78 -14.61 44.34
CA ASP A 378 34.99 -15.41 44.56
C ASP A 378 35.47 -16.11 43.27
N GLU A 379 34.54 -16.56 42.43
CA GLU A 379 34.82 -17.20 41.15
C GLU A 379 34.79 -16.17 40.01
N ASP A 380 35.84 -16.15 39.18
CA ASP A 380 35.93 -15.26 38.02
C ASP A 380 35.07 -15.77 36.86
N VAL A 381 34.38 -14.84 36.21
CA VAL A 381 33.48 -15.12 35.10
C VAL A 381 34.09 -14.59 33.80
N TYR A 382 34.12 -15.47 32.79
CA TYR A 382 34.57 -15.14 31.46
C TYR A 382 33.38 -14.98 30.51
N ILE A 383 33.30 -13.84 29.83
CA ILE A 383 32.28 -13.58 28.80
C ILE A 383 32.93 -13.22 27.46
N ASN A 384 32.30 -13.63 26.36
CA ASN A 384 32.72 -13.21 25.02
C ASN A 384 32.06 -11.87 24.67
N THR A 385 32.79 -10.77 24.80
CA THR A 385 32.26 -9.41 24.65
C THR A 385 33.29 -8.46 24.02
N ASP A 386 32.86 -7.25 23.67
CA ASP A 386 33.78 -6.16 23.35
C ASP A 386 34.19 -5.44 24.64
N ILE A 387 35.43 -5.67 25.07
CA ILE A 387 35.97 -5.16 26.34
C ILE A 387 35.92 -3.62 26.39
N THR A 388 36.21 -2.97 25.26
CA THR A 388 36.27 -1.50 25.19
C THR A 388 34.87 -0.91 25.33
N ARG A 389 33.88 -1.50 24.65
CA ARG A 389 32.49 -1.04 24.70
C ARG A 389 31.83 -1.36 26.03
N LEU A 390 32.09 -2.52 26.62
CA LEU A 390 31.58 -2.84 27.95
C LEU A 390 32.18 -1.91 29.02
N LYS A 391 33.49 -1.65 28.96
CA LYS A 391 34.14 -0.67 29.83
C LYS A 391 33.52 0.72 29.69
N GLN A 392 33.22 1.16 28.46
CA GLN A 392 32.56 2.43 28.21
C GLN A 392 31.20 2.54 28.92
N VAL A 393 30.38 1.48 28.88
CA VAL A 393 29.08 1.43 29.58
C VAL A 393 29.26 1.59 31.09
N ILE A 394 30.15 0.79 31.69
CA ILE A 394 30.39 0.81 33.14
C ILE A 394 30.95 2.17 33.58
N CYS A 395 31.93 2.72 32.85
CA CYS A 395 32.48 4.04 33.13
C CYS A 395 31.43 5.14 33.00
N ASN A 396 30.50 5.06 32.06
CA ASN A 396 29.40 6.02 31.94
C ASN A 396 28.46 5.99 33.14
N PHE A 397 28.11 4.81 33.65
CA PHE A 397 27.32 4.69 34.88
C PHE A 397 28.07 5.24 36.10
N ILE A 398 29.36 4.90 36.26
CA ILE A 398 30.19 5.42 37.37
C ILE A 398 30.30 6.95 37.28
N ASN A 399 30.49 7.51 36.08
CA ASN A 399 30.57 8.97 35.90
C ASN A 399 29.24 9.65 36.24
N ASN A 400 28.10 9.03 35.90
CA ASN A 400 26.80 9.51 36.34
C ASN A 400 26.67 9.44 37.87
N ALA A 401 26.99 8.31 38.49
CA ALA A 401 26.98 8.14 39.94
C ALA A 401 27.84 9.20 40.66
N ARG A 402 29.07 9.46 40.16
CA ARG A 402 29.98 10.50 40.67
C ARG A 402 29.38 11.90 40.59
N LYS A 403 28.61 12.18 39.53
CA LYS A 403 27.97 13.48 39.32
C LYS A 403 26.81 13.73 40.29
N PHE A 404 26.10 12.68 40.71
CA PHE A 404 24.87 12.79 41.50
C PHE A 404 25.03 12.38 42.98
N THR A 405 26.19 11.87 43.37
CA THR A 405 26.53 11.51 44.75
C THR A 405 27.44 12.58 45.37
N GLN A 406 27.04 13.14 46.51
CA GLN A 406 27.87 14.12 47.24
C GLN A 406 28.70 13.47 48.36
N LYS A 407 28.09 12.51 49.08
CA LYS A 407 28.72 11.70 50.12
C LYS A 407 28.11 10.30 50.12
N GLY A 408 28.88 9.29 50.47
CA GLY A 408 28.42 7.90 50.54
C GLY A 408 29.28 6.98 49.70
N TYR A 409 28.67 6.14 48.87
CA TYR A 409 29.39 5.16 48.08
C TYR A 409 28.92 5.08 46.63
N ILE A 410 29.81 4.54 45.80
CA ILE A 410 29.54 4.05 44.45
C ILE A 410 30.14 2.65 44.38
N TYR A 411 29.28 1.64 44.40
CA TYR A 411 29.69 0.25 44.30
C TYR A 411 29.35 -0.28 42.93
N PHE A 412 30.25 -1.04 42.34
CA PHE A 412 30.03 -1.64 41.04
C PHE A 412 30.59 -3.04 41.01
N GLY A 413 30.04 -3.90 40.17
CA GLY A 413 30.44 -5.29 40.17
C GLY A 413 29.56 -6.11 39.27
N TYR A 414 29.56 -7.41 39.51
CA TYR A 414 28.66 -8.30 38.80
C TYR A 414 28.21 -9.45 39.69
N THR A 415 27.05 -10.02 39.34
CA THR A 415 26.50 -11.21 39.97
C THR A 415 26.03 -12.18 38.89
N LEU A 416 26.06 -13.48 39.20
CA LEU A 416 25.44 -14.50 38.37
C LEU A 416 23.98 -14.65 38.82
N ASP A 417 23.05 -14.65 37.87
CA ASP A 417 21.64 -14.88 38.20
C ASP A 417 21.44 -16.36 38.56
N ASN A 418 21.18 -16.64 39.84
CA ASN A 418 20.90 -18.00 40.32
C ASN A 418 19.62 -18.60 39.72
N ARG A 419 18.72 -17.78 39.14
CA ARG A 419 17.48 -18.23 38.48
C ARG A 419 17.66 -18.41 36.97
N ASN A 420 18.61 -17.72 36.36
CA ASN A 420 18.85 -17.74 34.93
C ASN A 420 20.34 -18.02 34.67
N ALA A 421 20.70 -19.30 34.64
CA ALA A 421 22.09 -19.78 34.58
C ALA A 421 22.89 -19.33 33.34
N ASN A 422 22.25 -18.61 32.41
CA ASN A 422 22.80 -18.18 31.13
C ASN A 422 22.96 -16.65 31.01
N SER A 423 22.92 -15.90 32.12
CA SER A 423 23.17 -14.46 32.08
C SER A 423 24.02 -13.97 33.27
N VAL A 424 24.79 -12.92 33.02
CA VAL A 424 25.54 -12.19 34.04
C VAL A 424 24.92 -10.80 34.20
N GLN A 425 24.74 -10.37 35.45
CA GLN A 425 24.25 -9.05 35.79
C GLN A 425 25.40 -8.18 36.25
N ILE A 426 25.70 -7.13 35.50
CA ILE A 426 26.70 -6.11 35.84
C ILE A 426 25.96 -4.90 36.37
N PHE A 427 26.35 -4.39 37.55
CA PHE A 427 25.65 -3.30 38.21
C PHE A 427 26.58 -2.17 38.62
N VAL A 428 26.02 -0.96 38.71
CA VAL A 428 26.62 0.22 39.34
C VAL A 428 25.56 0.86 40.22
N GLU A 429 25.81 0.86 41.53
CA GLU A 429 24.94 1.37 42.57
C GLU A 429 25.56 2.61 43.22
N ASP A 430 24.75 3.65 43.40
CA ASP A 430 25.14 4.90 44.05
C ASP A 430 24.15 5.30 45.15
N THR A 431 24.61 6.10 46.12
CA THR A 431 23.76 6.70 47.18
C THR A 431 23.45 8.17 46.89
N GLY A 432 23.32 8.53 45.61
CA GLY A 432 23.09 9.90 45.15
C GLY A 432 21.66 10.39 45.34
N SER A 433 21.30 11.44 44.60
CA SER A 433 19.97 12.06 44.71
C SER A 433 18.81 11.17 44.28
N GLY A 434 19.08 10.07 43.56
CA GLY A 434 18.08 9.24 42.90
C GLY A 434 17.39 9.95 41.72
N ILE A 435 16.48 9.21 41.07
CA ILE A 435 15.74 9.60 39.87
C ILE A 435 14.24 9.49 40.18
N PRO A 436 13.42 10.49 39.82
CA PRO A 436 11.96 10.41 39.93
C PRO A 436 11.39 9.27 39.07
N GLN A 437 10.34 8.60 39.56
CA GLN A 437 9.75 7.43 38.91
C GLN A 437 9.19 7.76 37.51
N GLU A 438 8.63 8.95 37.35
CA GLU A 438 8.14 9.49 36.08
C GLU A 438 9.24 9.64 35.01
N CYS A 439 10.50 9.80 35.42
CA CYS A 439 11.63 10.00 34.51
C CYS A 439 12.30 8.70 34.06
N LEU A 440 12.09 7.57 34.75
CA LEU A 440 12.86 6.34 34.54
C LEU A 440 12.75 5.77 33.12
N ASN A 441 11.62 5.99 32.44
CA ASN A 441 11.43 5.53 31.07
C ASN A 441 12.19 6.42 30.05
N GLU A 442 12.36 7.71 30.37
CA GLU A 442 12.90 8.71 29.46
C GLU A 442 14.42 8.89 29.63
N ILE A 443 15.04 8.41 30.72
CA ILE A 443 16.49 8.61 30.95
C ILE A 443 17.40 7.96 29.90
N PHE A 444 16.89 6.98 29.16
CA PHE A 444 17.60 6.35 28.05
C PHE A 444 17.33 7.03 26.71
N ASP A 445 16.43 8.01 26.68
CA ASP A 445 16.19 8.83 25.50
C ASP A 445 17.35 9.80 25.28
N ARG A 446 17.57 10.13 24.01
CA ARG A 446 18.68 10.98 23.59
C ARG A 446 18.47 12.40 24.11
N PHE A 447 19.53 13.01 24.64
CA PHE A 447 19.55 14.37 25.19
C PHE A 447 18.65 14.56 26.42
N TYR A 448 18.07 13.50 26.95
CA TYR A 448 17.26 13.60 28.14
C TYR A 448 18.13 13.95 29.34
N LYS A 449 17.67 14.91 30.13
CA LYS A 449 18.29 15.33 31.39
C LYS A 449 17.18 15.61 32.39
N VAL A 450 17.23 14.94 33.54
CA VAL A 450 16.31 15.20 34.66
C VAL A 450 16.48 16.63 35.18
N ASP A 451 17.71 17.14 35.15
CA ASP A 451 18.04 18.51 35.54
C ASP A 451 18.88 19.16 34.44
N THR A 452 18.29 20.14 33.74
CA THR A 452 18.92 20.88 32.64
C THR A 452 20.09 21.77 33.11
N PHE A 453 20.16 22.10 34.39
CA PHE A 453 21.25 22.92 34.95
C PHE A 453 22.49 22.10 35.31
N LYS A 454 22.40 20.77 35.39
CA LYS A 454 23.53 19.89 35.70
C LYS A 454 24.29 19.45 34.45
N GLN A 455 25.59 19.74 34.40
CA GLN A 455 26.49 19.43 33.27
C GLN A 455 26.44 17.97 32.80
N GLY A 456 26.18 17.75 31.51
CA GLY A 456 26.21 16.43 30.87
C GLY A 456 25.57 16.49 29.49
N THR A 457 25.86 15.55 28.62
CA THR A 457 25.44 15.60 27.20
C THR A 457 24.00 15.11 27.00
N GLY A 458 23.49 14.30 27.93
CA GLY A 458 22.24 13.55 27.78
C GLY A 458 22.34 12.42 26.74
N LEU A 459 23.53 12.17 26.19
CA LEU A 459 23.77 11.11 25.21
C LEU A 459 24.28 9.81 25.85
N GLY A 460 25.03 9.92 26.96
CA GLY A 460 25.72 8.80 27.60
C GLY A 460 24.84 7.56 27.83
N LEU A 461 23.65 7.72 28.42
CA LEU A 461 22.75 6.59 28.69
C LEU A 461 22.11 6.00 27.42
N SER A 462 21.76 6.82 26.44
CA SER A 462 21.26 6.34 25.14
C SER A 462 22.32 5.56 24.36
N ILE A 463 23.59 5.97 24.43
CA ILE A 463 24.74 5.24 23.88
C ILE A 463 24.92 3.92 24.63
N CYS A 464 24.83 3.92 25.97
CA CYS A 464 24.91 2.70 26.77
C CYS A 464 23.84 1.69 26.37
N LYS A 465 22.59 2.13 26.25
CA LYS A 465 21.48 1.27 25.81
C LYS A 465 21.76 0.63 24.45
N THR A 466 22.19 1.43 23.48
CA THR A 466 22.48 0.89 22.14
C THR A 466 23.65 -0.09 22.13
N ILE A 467 24.71 0.19 22.91
CA ILE A 467 25.85 -0.74 23.06
C ILE A 467 25.38 -2.06 23.66
N VAL A 468 24.59 -2.01 24.74
CA VAL A 468 24.10 -3.20 25.45
C VAL A 468 23.19 -4.05 24.55
N GLU A 469 22.28 -3.42 23.81
CA GLU A 469 21.43 -4.10 22.83
C GLU A 469 22.26 -4.82 21.74
N HIS A 470 23.35 -4.21 21.27
CA HIS A 470 24.28 -4.87 20.32
C HIS A 470 25.08 -6.01 20.94
N LEU A 471 25.36 -5.93 22.25
CA LEU A 471 25.95 -7.02 23.02
C LEU A 471 24.90 -8.10 23.40
N GLN A 472 23.69 -8.04 22.82
CA GLN A 472 22.58 -8.96 23.06
C GLN A 472 22.12 -8.99 24.52
N GLY A 473 22.24 -7.85 25.21
CA GLY A 473 21.86 -7.68 26.59
C GLY A 473 20.67 -6.75 26.80
N ASP A 474 20.19 -6.68 28.04
CA ASP A 474 19.19 -5.72 28.47
C ASP A 474 19.77 -4.76 29.51
N ILE A 475 19.28 -3.52 29.52
CA ILE A 475 19.66 -2.45 30.45
C ILE A 475 18.43 -1.98 31.22
N PHE A 476 18.56 -1.79 32.53
CA PHE A 476 17.50 -1.25 33.37
C PHE A 476 18.06 -0.46 34.56
N VAL A 477 17.18 0.29 35.21
CA VAL A 477 17.51 1.12 36.37
C VAL A 477 16.48 0.91 37.46
N GLU A 478 16.96 0.83 38.69
CA GLU A 478 16.13 0.92 39.89
C GLU A 478 16.58 2.16 40.67
N SER A 479 15.66 3.05 41.01
CA SER A 479 16.03 4.29 41.71
C SER A 479 14.90 4.82 42.57
N LYS A 480 15.29 5.47 43.67
CA LYS A 480 14.40 6.17 44.59
C LYS A 480 15.03 7.48 45.03
N ILE A 481 14.22 8.54 45.00
CA ILE A 481 14.66 9.90 45.36
C ILE A 481 15.23 9.88 46.78
N GLY A 482 16.46 10.37 46.92
CA GLY A 482 17.19 10.47 48.19
C GLY A 482 17.88 9.18 48.67
N GLU A 483 17.65 8.05 48.00
CA GLU A 483 18.28 6.76 48.33
C GLU A 483 19.33 6.34 47.29
N GLY A 484 19.27 6.90 46.08
CA GLY A 484 20.25 6.69 45.02
C GLY A 484 19.71 5.91 43.83
N SER A 485 20.61 5.34 43.02
CA SER A 485 20.24 4.61 41.79
C SER A 485 21.12 3.38 41.60
N CYS A 486 20.55 2.33 41.05
CA CYS A 486 21.25 1.13 40.61
C CYS A 486 20.99 0.90 39.13
N PHE A 487 22.03 1.09 38.31
CA PHE A 487 22.00 0.76 36.89
C PHE A 487 22.50 -0.67 36.70
N THR A 488 21.71 -1.50 36.02
CA THR A 488 22.06 -2.90 35.78
C THR A 488 22.01 -3.21 34.29
N VAL A 489 22.99 -3.98 33.84
CA VAL A 489 23.09 -4.55 32.49
C VAL A 489 23.16 -6.06 32.61
N THR A 490 22.35 -6.75 31.82
CA THR A 490 22.40 -8.20 31.67
C THR A 490 23.11 -8.54 30.38
N LEU A 491 24.06 -9.47 30.41
CA LEU A 491 24.70 -9.99 29.20
C LEU A 491 24.56 -11.51 29.15
N PRO A 492 24.48 -12.11 27.93
CA PRO A 492 24.50 -13.55 27.79
C PRO A 492 25.80 -14.14 28.33
N PHE A 493 25.67 -15.22 29.10
CA PHE A 493 26.77 -15.97 29.66
C PHE A 493 26.57 -17.46 29.37
N GLU A 494 27.50 -18.09 28.68
CA GLU A 494 27.51 -19.55 28.56
C GLU A 494 28.38 -20.12 29.68
N ARG A 495 27.73 -20.71 30.69
CA ARG A 495 28.44 -21.44 31.73
C ARG A 495 29.14 -22.64 31.08
N LYS A 496 30.48 -22.63 31.03
CA LYS A 496 31.23 -23.82 30.62
C LYS A 496 30.90 -24.95 31.60
N VAL A 497 30.16 -25.93 31.12
CA VAL A 497 29.97 -27.20 31.82
C VAL A 497 31.31 -27.92 31.75
N GLU A 498 32.03 -28.02 32.86
CA GLU A 498 33.15 -28.96 32.95
C GLU A 498 32.60 -30.38 32.73
N VAL A 499 33.12 -31.06 31.71
CA VAL A 499 32.81 -32.46 31.38
C VAL A 499 33.67 -33.39 32.22
#